data_AF-A0A7S4HGX5-F1
#
_entry.id   AF-A0A7S4HGX5-F1
#
_cell.length_a   1.000
_cell.length_b   1.000
_cell.length_c   1.000
_cell.angle_alpha   90.00
_cell.angle_beta   90.00
_cell.angle_gamma   90.00
#
_symmetry.space_group_name_H-M   'P 1'
#
loop_
_entity.id
_entity.type
_entity.pdbx_description
1 polymer ?
#
loop_
_entity_poly.entity_id
_entity_poly.type
_entity_poly.pdbx_seq_one_letter_code
_entity_poly.pdbx_strand_id
1 'polypeptide(L)'
;WLFFVLFMTANAVFSKGRAEFDLPADIFKQRYKALGKVSIEQIIVLVAVIIMILLWFTRLGFGTTWFSGWSEYLPDANYGTVAIFVSVTLFIIPAPCTNYKKSILDWDDLVIFPWDIILLLG
;
A
#
# COMPACT_ATOMS: atom_id res chain seq x y z
N TRP A 1 10.11 2.84 -33.72
CA TRP A 1 9.40 1.73 -34.40
C TRP A 1 9.01 0.62 -33.42
N LEU A 2 9.95 0.02 -32.68
CA LEU A 2 9.66 -1.01 -31.66
C LEU A 2 8.66 -0.59 -30.56
N PHE A 3 8.76 0.64 -30.05
CA PHE A 3 7.80 1.18 -29.07
C PHE A 3 6.36 1.20 -29.61
N PHE A 4 6.19 1.56 -30.88
CA PHE A 4 4.88 1.64 -31.52
C PHE A 4 4.26 0.26 -31.75
N VAL A 5 5.08 -0.72 -32.14
CA VAL A 5 4.67 -2.12 -32.29
C VAL A 5 4.32 -2.74 -30.94
N LEU A 6 5.10 -2.47 -29.89
CA LEU A 6 4.80 -2.91 -28.51
C LEU A 6 3.50 -2.27 -27.99
N PHE A 7 3.33 -0.97 -28.18
CA PHE A 7 2.12 -0.27 -27.79
C PHE A 7 0.88 -0.83 -28.51
N MET A 8 0.99 -1.09 -29.82
CA MET A 8 -0.12 -1.58 -30.63
C MET A 8 -0.47 -3.05 -30.32
N THR A 9 0.51 -3.90 -30.09
CA THR A 9 0.30 -5.31 -29.69
C THR A 9 -0.24 -5.41 -28.27
N ALA A 10 0.26 -4.61 -27.33
CA ALA A 10 -0.30 -4.52 -25.98
C ALA A 10 -1.76 -4.05 -26.03
N ASN A 11 -2.07 -2.96 -26.74
CA ASN A 11 -3.46 -2.51 -26.88
C ASN A 11 -4.36 -3.54 -27.58
N ALA A 12 -3.86 -4.26 -28.58
CA ALA A 12 -4.63 -5.31 -29.26
C ALA A 12 -4.93 -6.52 -28.35
N VAL A 13 -3.99 -6.90 -27.48
CA VAL A 13 -4.17 -8.00 -26.52
C VAL A 13 -5.08 -7.58 -25.36
N PHE A 14 -4.87 -6.39 -24.80
CA PHE A 14 -5.67 -5.88 -23.68
C PHE A 14 -7.06 -5.37 -24.09
N SER A 15 -7.25 -4.94 -25.35
CA SER A 15 -8.58 -4.50 -25.82
C SER A 15 -9.55 -5.66 -26.02
N LYS A 16 -9.08 -6.86 -26.38
CA LYS A 16 -9.92 -8.06 -26.58
C LYS A 16 -10.50 -8.65 -25.29
N GLY A 17 -9.97 -8.27 -24.13
CA GLY A 17 -10.42 -8.72 -22.81
C GLY A 17 -11.30 -7.72 -22.04
N ARG A 18 -11.70 -6.61 -22.66
CA ARG A 18 -12.63 -5.67 -22.03
C ARG A 18 -14.04 -6.24 -22.11
N ALA A 19 -14.42 -7.05 -21.14
CA ALA A 19 -15.82 -7.20 -20.79
C ALA A 19 -16.35 -5.79 -20.49
N GLU A 20 -17.21 -5.28 -21.35
CA GLU A 20 -17.92 -4.02 -21.13
C GLU A 20 -18.87 -4.28 -19.97
N PHE A 21 -18.36 -4.09 -18.75
CA PHE A 21 -19.16 -4.17 -17.55
C PHE A 21 -20.10 -2.97 -17.57
N ASP A 22 -21.31 -3.18 -18.09
CA ASP A 22 -22.45 -2.27 -17.96
C ASP A 22 -22.91 -2.30 -16.49
N LEU A 23 -22.07 -1.74 -15.63
CA LEU A 23 -22.32 -1.63 -14.20
C LEU A 23 -22.99 -0.29 -13.96
N PRO A 24 -24.28 -0.26 -13.58
CA PRO A 24 -24.93 0.99 -13.23
C PRO A 24 -24.16 1.64 -12.07
N ALA A 25 -23.88 2.94 -12.20
CA ALA A 25 -23.13 3.73 -11.22
C ALA A 25 -23.71 3.62 -9.80
N ASP A 26 -24.99 3.28 -9.69
CA ASP A 26 -25.70 3.06 -8.43
C ASP A 26 -25.18 1.86 -7.64
N ILE A 27 -24.58 0.84 -8.28
CA ILE A 27 -23.97 -0.29 -7.58
C ILE A 27 -22.81 0.19 -6.71
N PHE A 28 -21.98 1.12 -7.20
CA PHE A 28 -20.87 1.67 -6.40
C PHE A 28 -21.39 2.45 -5.19
N LYS A 29 -22.45 3.23 -5.36
CA LYS A 29 -23.09 3.96 -4.25
C LYS A 29 -23.69 3.00 -3.22
N GLN A 30 -24.34 1.93 -3.67
CA GLN A 30 -24.91 0.90 -2.79
C GLN A 30 -23.82 0.16 -2.02
N ARG A 31 -22.74 -0.27 -2.69
CA ARG A 31 -21.59 -0.94 -2.06
C ARG A 31 -20.88 0.00 -1.08
N TYR A 32 -20.64 1.25 -1.46
CA TYR A 32 -20.05 2.26 -0.57
C TYR A 32 -20.89 2.48 0.69
N LYS A 33 -22.23 2.57 0.56
CA LYS A 33 -23.12 2.64 1.73
C LYS A 33 -23.08 1.35 2.57
N ALA A 34 -22.92 0.19 1.94
CA ALA A 34 -22.84 -1.10 2.62
C ALA A 34 -21.54 -1.31 3.41
N LEU A 35 -20.45 -0.60 3.06
CA LEU A 35 -19.18 -0.64 3.81
C LEU A 35 -19.32 -0.10 5.25
N GLY A 36 -20.32 0.75 5.51
CA GLY A 36 -20.56 1.30 6.84
C GLY A 36 -19.56 2.39 7.25
N LYS A 37 -19.39 2.59 8.56
CA LYS A 37 -18.49 3.62 9.10
C LYS A 37 -17.05 3.13 9.08
N VAL A 38 -16.11 4.04 8.80
CA VAL A 38 -14.67 3.76 8.92
C VAL A 38 -14.34 3.46 10.39
N SER A 39 -13.66 2.35 10.63
CA SER A 39 -13.21 1.96 11.98
C SER A 39 -11.98 2.75 12.41
N ILE A 40 -11.74 2.86 13.72
CA ILE A 40 -10.57 3.57 14.24
C ILE A 40 -9.28 2.86 13.81
N GLU A 41 -9.30 1.53 13.76
CA GLU A 41 -8.22 0.68 13.26
C GLU A 41 -7.84 1.05 11.82
N GLN A 42 -8.84 1.20 10.94
CA GLN A 42 -8.61 1.61 9.55
C GLN A 42 -7.98 3.00 9.45
N ILE A 43 -8.36 3.93 10.32
CA ILE A 43 -7.77 5.27 10.36
C ILE A 43 -6.30 5.19 10.80
N ILE A 44 -5.98 4.37 11.81
CA ILE A 44 -4.59 4.21 12.28
C ILE A 44 -3.71 3.62 11.17
N VAL A 45 -4.19 2.58 10.47
CA VAL A 45 -3.48 1.99 9.33
C VAL A 45 -3.29 3.03 8.21
N LEU A 46 -4.32 3.81 7.90
CA LEU A 46 -4.22 4.87 6.90
C LEU A 46 -3.15 5.91 7.27
N VAL A 47 -3.13 6.35 8.53
CA VAL A 47 -2.11 7.29 9.02
C VAL A 47 -0.71 6.68 8.92
N ALA A 48 -0.54 5.41 9.28
CA ALA A 48 0.74 4.71 9.18
C ALA A 48 1.24 4.64 7.72
N VAL A 49 0.34 4.38 6.76
CA VAL A 49 0.67 4.40 5.32
C VAL A 49 1.07 5.80 4.85
N ILE A 50 0.36 6.84 5.30
CA ILE A 50 0.73 8.23 4.95
C ILE A 50 2.12 8.57 5.51
N ILE A 51 2.41 8.20 6.75
CA ILE A 51 3.73 8.38 7.36
C ILE A 51 4.78 7.64 6.53
N MET A 52 4.54 6.39 6.17
CA MET A 52 5.46 5.59 5.34
C MET A 52 5.77 6.27 4.00
N ILE A 53 4.75 6.78 3.31
CA ILE A 53 4.91 7.52 2.05
C ILE A 53 5.75 8.76 2.29
N LEU A 54 5.45 9.55 3.32
CA LEU A 54 6.24 10.74 3.66
C LEU A 54 7.71 10.39 3.93
N LEU A 55 7.98 9.31 4.66
CA LEU A 55 9.34 8.84 4.90
C LEU A 55 10.03 8.46 3.58
N TRP A 56 9.37 7.74 2.68
CA TRP A 56 9.96 7.42 1.38
C TRP A 56 10.29 8.66 0.54
N PHE A 57 9.37 9.63 0.46
CA PHE A 57 9.58 10.85 -0.31
C PHE A 57 10.67 11.75 0.28
N THR A 58 10.74 11.82 1.61
CA THR A 58 11.75 12.63 2.32
C THR A 58 13.11 11.96 2.42
N ARG A 59 13.28 10.72 1.91
CA ARG A 59 14.55 9.96 2.00
C ARG A 59 15.72 10.66 1.32
N LEU A 60 15.59 10.98 0.04
CA LEU A 60 16.64 11.63 -0.75
C LEU A 60 16.59 13.17 -0.66
N GLY A 61 15.57 13.71 0.00
CA GLY A 61 15.30 15.13 0.01
C GLY A 61 14.72 15.64 -1.31
N PHE A 62 14.43 16.93 -1.40
CA PHE A 62 13.78 17.54 -2.57
C PHE A 62 14.76 18.02 -3.65
N GLY A 63 15.99 17.49 -3.67
CA GLY A 63 17.03 17.88 -4.65
C GLY A 63 17.50 19.34 -4.53
N THR A 64 17.08 20.05 -3.48
CA THR A 64 17.50 21.41 -3.16
C THR A 64 18.53 21.39 -2.04
N THR A 65 19.50 22.31 -2.08
CA THR A 65 20.59 22.46 -1.09
C THR A 65 20.14 22.74 0.35
N TRP A 66 18.84 22.85 0.60
CA TRP A 66 18.23 23.22 1.88
C TRP A 66 17.62 22.03 2.62
N PHE A 67 17.31 20.94 1.91
CA PHE A 67 16.73 19.74 2.52
C PHE A 67 17.41 18.50 1.93
N SER A 68 18.57 18.19 2.47
CA SER A 68 19.11 16.85 2.38
C SER A 68 18.20 15.92 3.19
N GLY A 69 17.64 14.91 2.53
CA GLY A 69 16.70 14.01 3.18
C GLY A 69 17.32 13.25 4.36
N TRP A 70 16.49 12.54 5.12
CA TRP A 70 16.96 11.82 6.32
C TRP A 70 17.95 10.68 6.03
N SER A 71 18.17 10.31 4.76
CA SER A 71 19.18 9.32 4.36
C SER A 71 20.61 9.71 4.73
N GLU A 72 20.92 10.99 4.97
CA GLU A 72 22.23 11.39 5.49
C GLU A 72 22.50 10.85 6.90
N TYR A 73 21.45 10.75 7.74
CA TYR A 73 21.58 10.24 9.11
C TYR A 73 21.51 8.72 9.17
N LEU A 74 20.81 8.10 8.22
CA LEU A 74 20.61 6.65 8.13
C LEU A 74 20.91 6.18 6.69
N PRO A 75 22.19 6.14 6.28
CA PRO A 75 22.58 5.84 4.91
C PRO A 75 22.19 4.42 4.46
N ASP A 76 22.22 3.46 5.39
CA ASP A 76 21.87 2.06 5.11
C ASP A 76 20.36 1.79 5.12
N ALA A 77 19.55 2.76 5.56
CA ALA A 77 18.10 2.60 5.59
C ALA A 77 17.51 2.75 4.18
N ASN A 78 17.00 1.63 3.69
CA ASN A 78 16.34 1.51 2.40
C ASN A 78 14.81 1.62 2.53
N TYR A 79 14.13 1.63 1.39
CA TYR A 79 12.66 1.64 1.36
C TYR A 79 12.04 0.47 2.14
N GLY A 80 12.70 -0.71 2.10
CA GLY A 80 12.31 -1.90 2.86
C GLY A 80 12.47 -1.72 4.37
N THR A 81 13.52 -1.03 4.84
CA THR A 81 13.72 -0.73 6.28
C THR A 81 12.58 0.12 6.83
N VAL A 82 12.14 1.13 6.06
CA VAL A 82 11.00 1.98 6.42
C VAL A 82 9.70 1.15 6.48
N ALA A 83 9.48 0.27 5.50
CA ALA A 83 8.29 -0.59 5.47
C ALA A 83 8.25 -1.52 6.69
N ILE A 84 9.36 -2.21 7.00
CA ILE A 84 9.47 -3.11 8.15
C ILE A 84 9.22 -2.33 9.45
N PHE A 85 9.82 -1.14 9.60
CA PHE A 85 9.64 -0.31 10.78
C PHE A 85 8.17 0.08 11.01
N VAL A 86 7.47 0.51 9.96
CA VAL A 86 6.04 0.87 10.04
C VAL A 86 5.18 -0.36 10.32
N SER A 87 5.46 -1.51 9.68
CA SER A 87 4.75 -2.76 9.93
C SER A 87 4.90 -3.21 11.39
N VAL A 88 6.12 -3.25 11.92
CA VAL A 88 6.38 -3.62 13.33
C VAL A 88 5.66 -2.66 14.29
N THR A 89 5.63 -1.38 13.97
CA THR A 89 4.89 -0.39 14.78
C THR A 89 3.39 -0.72 14.83
N LEU A 90 2.78 -1.10 13.71
CA LEU A 90 1.37 -1.51 13.67
C LEU A 90 1.09 -2.81 14.43
N PHE A 91 2.05 -3.73 14.52
CA PHE A 91 1.94 -4.93 15.35
C PHE A 91 1.98 -4.63 16.86
N ILE A 92 2.64 -3.54 17.26
CA ILE A 92 2.77 -3.16 18.68
C ILE A 92 1.56 -2.35 19.15
N ILE A 93 0.95 -1.54 18.27
CA ILE A 93 -0.17 -0.67 18.65
C ILE A 93 -1.44 -1.52 18.87
N PRO A 94 -2.03 -1.52 20.07
CA PRO A 94 -3.26 -2.26 20.35
C PRO A 94 -4.46 -1.65 19.62
N ALA A 95 -5.38 -2.49 19.14
CA ALA A 95 -6.60 -2.03 18.50
C ALA A 95 -7.55 -1.40 19.54
N PRO A 96 -7.97 -0.13 19.37
CA PRO A 96 -8.74 0.58 20.38
C PRO A 96 -10.23 0.18 20.46
N CYS A 97 -10.83 -0.42 19.42
CA CYS A 97 -12.26 -0.75 19.41
C CYS A 97 -12.59 -2.24 19.55
N THR A 98 -11.63 -3.13 19.29
CA THR A 98 -11.80 -4.56 19.62
C THR A 98 -11.30 -4.81 21.03
N ASN A 99 -11.88 -5.78 21.75
CA ASN A 99 -11.43 -6.17 23.09
C ASN A 99 -9.90 -6.10 23.18
N TYR A 100 -9.38 -5.44 24.24
CA TYR A 100 -7.97 -5.05 24.52
C TYR A 100 -6.85 -6.11 24.33
N LYS A 101 -7.17 -7.27 23.76
CA LYS A 101 -6.27 -8.39 23.49
C LYS A 101 -5.84 -8.53 22.02
N LYS A 102 -6.43 -7.78 21.08
CA LYS A 102 -6.09 -7.89 19.65
C LYS A 102 -5.29 -6.67 19.18
N SER A 103 -4.16 -6.91 18.50
CA SER A 103 -3.39 -5.86 17.85
C SER A 103 -4.08 -5.40 16.57
N ILE A 104 -3.66 -4.28 15.98
CA ILE A 104 -4.18 -3.82 14.69
C ILE A 104 -3.84 -4.81 13.58
N LEU A 105 -2.66 -5.44 13.67
CA LEU A 105 -2.19 -6.50 12.80
C LEU A 105 -1.89 -7.73 13.65
N ASP A 106 -2.49 -8.87 13.32
CA ASP A 106 -2.21 -10.15 13.97
C ASP A 106 -1.45 -11.11 13.05
N TRP A 107 -0.76 -12.07 13.65
CA TRP A 107 0.00 -13.10 12.93
C TRP A 107 -0.88 -13.94 12.02
N ASP A 108 -2.13 -14.18 12.39
CA ASP A 108 -3.09 -14.92 11.58
C ASP A 108 -3.38 -14.22 10.24
N ASP A 109 -3.32 -12.89 10.20
CA ASP A 109 -3.52 -12.09 8.99
C ASP A 109 -2.32 -12.22 8.02
N LEU A 110 -1.13 -12.52 8.54
CA LEU A 110 0.08 -12.70 7.72
C LEU A 110 0.13 -14.04 7.00
N VAL A 111 -0.57 -15.06 7.49
CA VAL A 111 -0.60 -16.39 6.86
C VAL A 111 -1.29 -16.34 5.50
N ILE A 112 -2.20 -15.39 5.29
CA ILE A 112 -2.97 -15.20 4.05
C ILE A 112 -2.12 -14.54 2.94
N PHE A 113 -0.92 -14.03 3.26
CA PHE A 113 -0.06 -13.41 2.25
C PHE A 113 0.31 -14.40 1.13
N PRO A 114 0.41 -13.93 -0.13
CA PRO A 114 0.81 -14.75 -1.26
C PRO A 114 2.33 -14.99 -1.24
N TRP A 115 2.79 -15.85 -0.32
CA TRP A 115 4.20 -16.18 -0.12
C TRP A 115 4.87 -16.72 -1.38
N ASP A 116 4.11 -17.38 -2.26
CA ASP A 116 4.58 -17.87 -3.55
C ASP A 116 5.21 -16.75 -4.40
N ILE A 117 4.62 -15.55 -4.40
CA ILE A 117 5.13 -14.40 -5.18
C ILE A 117 6.45 -13.90 -4.58
N ILE A 118 6.55 -13.86 -3.24
CA ILE A 118 7.74 -13.38 -2.53
C ILE A 118 8.89 -14.37 -2.73
N LEU A 119 8.63 -15.67 -2.65
CA LEU A 119 9.62 -16.73 -2.88
C LEU A 119 10.09 -16.78 -4.34
N LEU A 120 9.25 -16.37 -5.30
CA LEU A 120 9.63 -16.24 -6.70
C LEU A 120 10.47 -14.99 -7.00
N LEU A 121 10.33 -13.94 -6.20
CA LEU A 121 11.07 -12.68 -6.34
C LEU A 121 12.42 -12.68 -5.61
N GLY A 122 12.58 -13.53 -4.59
CA GLY A 122 13.82 -13.73 -3.83
C GLY A 122 14.92 -14.39 -4.64
#